data_AF-A0A8T5MH61-F1
#
_entry.id   AF-A0A8T5MH61-F1
#
_cell.length_a   1.000
_cell.length_b   1.000
_cell.length_c   1.000
_cell.angle_alpha   90.00
_cell.angle_beta   90.00
_cell.angle_gamma   90.00
#
_symmetry.space_group_name_H-M   'P 1'
#
loop_
_entity.id
_entity.type
_entity.pdbx_description
1 polymer ?
#
loop_
_entity_poly.entity_id
_entity_poly.type
_entity_poly.pdbx_seq_one_letter_code
_entity_poly.pdbx_strand_id
1 'polypeptide(L)'
;MKIDDIISKIEPLDADAMKHARERQDSLTKPQGSMGFLEELSIKIAGIKGDQLPKINEKVIITMASDHGVTDEGVSAYPKEVTPQMVLNFLNGGAGINVIARHVGARVVVVDMGVAGDIPTNPDLISKKIAPGTKNMTKGPAMTKEEAEQSIMTGFEIAQSEIQKGADIIGTGDMGIGNTTPSSAIAAVVTGAEIRDLTGRGTG
;
A
#
# COMPACT_ATOMS: atom_id res chain seq x y z
N MET A 1 4.96 -20.09 -7.18
CA MET A 1 3.84 -19.37 -7.81
C MET A 1 4.44 -18.21 -8.59
N LYS A 2 4.09 -18.05 -9.86
CA LYS A 2 4.53 -16.93 -10.70
C LYS A 2 3.50 -15.80 -10.64
N ILE A 3 3.90 -14.60 -11.06
CA ILE A 3 2.99 -13.44 -11.13
C ILE A 3 1.78 -13.75 -12.02
N ASP A 4 1.97 -14.43 -13.15
CA ASP A 4 0.88 -14.81 -14.06
C ASP A 4 -0.17 -15.71 -13.38
N ASP A 5 0.27 -16.61 -12.48
CA ASP A 5 -0.64 -17.48 -11.71
C ASP A 5 -1.48 -16.68 -10.71
N ILE A 6 -0.99 -15.53 -10.25
CA ILE A 6 -1.72 -14.62 -9.36
C ILE A 6 -2.72 -13.83 -10.17
N ILE A 7 -2.29 -13.26 -11.30
CA ILE A 7 -3.14 -12.46 -12.19
C ILE A 7 -4.34 -13.29 -12.66
N SER A 8 -4.13 -14.56 -13.01
CA SER A 8 -5.22 -15.44 -13.47
C SER A 8 -6.27 -15.76 -12.40
N LYS A 9 -6.01 -15.45 -11.12
CA LYS A 9 -6.94 -15.67 -10.00
C LYS A 9 -7.69 -14.40 -9.58
N ILE A 10 -7.40 -13.26 -10.22
CA ILE A 10 -8.14 -12.03 -9.95
C ILE A 10 -9.47 -12.13 -10.70
N GLU A 11 -10.56 -12.28 -9.93
CA GLU A 11 -11.91 -12.42 -10.46
C GLU A 11 -12.65 -11.06 -10.49
N PRO A 12 -13.65 -10.90 -11.37
CA PRO A 12 -14.58 -9.77 -11.29
C PRO A 12 -15.33 -9.74 -9.95
N LEU A 13 -15.92 -8.60 -9.61
CA LEU A 13 -16.79 -8.50 -8.45
C LEU A 13 -18.02 -9.41 -8.57
N ASP A 14 -18.48 -9.96 -7.46
CA ASP A 14 -19.69 -10.77 -7.40
C ASP A 14 -20.94 -9.93 -7.69
N ALA A 15 -21.50 -10.10 -8.88
CA ALA A 15 -22.65 -9.34 -9.36
C ALA A 15 -23.94 -9.64 -8.57
N ASP A 16 -24.13 -10.87 -8.08
CA ASP A 16 -25.32 -11.25 -7.32
C ASP A 16 -25.26 -10.66 -5.91
N ALA A 17 -24.09 -10.69 -5.26
CA ALA A 17 -23.89 -10.02 -3.97
C ALA A 17 -24.11 -8.51 -4.09
N MET A 18 -23.60 -7.87 -5.15
CA MET A 18 -23.83 -6.45 -5.42
C MET A 18 -25.32 -6.13 -5.64
N LYS A 19 -26.03 -6.98 -6.39
CA LYS A 19 -27.47 -6.82 -6.64
C LYS A 19 -28.26 -6.88 -5.33
N HIS A 20 -28.05 -7.91 -4.52
CA HIS A 20 -28.75 -8.04 -3.23
C HIS A 20 -28.41 -6.91 -2.25
N ALA A 21 -27.15 -6.46 -2.22
CA ALA A 21 -26.75 -5.31 -1.41
C ALA A 21 -27.46 -4.02 -1.84
N ARG A 22 -27.66 -3.82 -3.16
CA ARG A 22 -28.42 -2.67 -3.71
C ARG A 22 -29.90 -2.74 -3.35
N GLU A 23 -30.55 -3.88 -3.59
CA GLU A 23 -31.95 -4.10 -3.21
C GLU A 23 -32.18 -3.83 -1.72
N ARG A 24 -31.22 -4.25 -0.88
CA ARG A 24 -31.23 -3.94 0.55
C ARG A 24 -31.14 -2.43 0.79
N GLN A 25 -30.16 -1.73 0.22
CA GLN A 25 -30.00 -0.28 0.39
C GLN A 25 -31.27 0.49 0.01
N ASP A 26 -31.95 0.08 -1.05
CA ASP A 26 -33.18 0.70 -1.54
C ASP A 26 -34.40 0.43 -0.64
N SER A 27 -34.34 -0.62 0.18
CA SER A 27 -35.39 -0.98 1.16
C SER A 27 -35.26 -0.29 2.53
N LEU A 28 -34.13 0.36 2.80
CA LEU A 28 -33.88 1.01 4.09
C LEU A 28 -34.73 2.27 4.25
N THR A 29 -35.02 2.65 5.51
CA THR A 29 -35.80 3.85 5.86
C THR A 29 -35.02 5.14 5.60
N LYS A 30 -34.78 5.45 4.32
CA LYS A 30 -34.12 6.64 3.80
C LYS A 30 -34.63 6.90 2.37
N PRO A 31 -34.63 8.15 1.88
CA PRO A 31 -34.83 8.38 0.45
C PRO A 31 -33.76 7.63 -0.36
N GLN A 32 -34.15 7.01 -1.48
CA GLN A 32 -33.21 6.26 -2.31
C GLN A 32 -32.03 7.14 -2.76
N GLY A 33 -30.82 6.62 -2.64
CA GLY A 33 -29.58 7.33 -2.98
C GLY A 33 -29.20 8.49 -2.05
N SER A 34 -29.92 8.74 -0.95
CA SER A 34 -29.64 9.89 -0.08
C SER A 34 -28.28 9.84 0.60
N MET A 35 -27.65 8.67 0.70
CA MET A 35 -26.31 8.49 1.28
C MET A 35 -25.20 8.50 0.22
N GLY A 36 -25.55 8.67 -1.07
CA GLY A 36 -24.63 8.87 -2.18
C GLY A 36 -23.50 7.83 -2.23
N PHE A 37 -22.25 8.31 -2.15
CA PHE A 37 -21.05 7.48 -2.22
C PHE A 37 -21.01 6.34 -1.18
N LEU A 38 -21.62 6.52 0.00
CA LEU A 38 -21.62 5.48 1.03
C LEU A 38 -22.46 4.26 0.62
N GLU A 39 -23.52 4.46 -0.16
CA GLU A 39 -24.32 3.33 -0.69
C GLU A 39 -23.49 2.55 -1.70
N GLU A 40 -22.90 3.25 -2.67
CA GLU A 40 -22.06 2.65 -3.71
C GLU A 40 -20.84 1.94 -3.13
N LEU A 41 -20.21 2.51 -2.09
CA LEU A 41 -19.11 1.86 -1.38
C LEU A 41 -19.56 0.56 -0.71
N SER A 42 -20.71 0.56 -0.03
CA SER A 42 -21.23 -0.64 0.63
C SER A 42 -21.55 -1.77 -0.37
N ILE A 43 -22.11 -1.41 -1.53
CA ILE A 43 -22.41 -2.35 -2.62
C ILE A 43 -21.12 -2.89 -3.23
N LYS A 44 -20.11 -2.04 -3.46
CA LYS A 44 -18.81 -2.48 -3.97
C LYS A 44 -18.11 -3.45 -3.02
N ILE A 45 -18.14 -3.20 -1.71
CA ILE A 45 -17.56 -4.10 -0.71
C ILE A 45 -18.30 -5.44 -0.71
N ALA A 46 -19.63 -5.45 -0.88
CA ALA A 46 -20.40 -6.68 -1.01
C ALA A 46 -19.93 -7.54 -2.20
N GLY A 47 -19.70 -6.90 -3.36
CA GLY A 47 -19.13 -7.57 -4.53
C GLY A 47 -17.71 -8.08 -4.36
N ILE A 48 -16.84 -7.36 -3.62
CA ILE A 48 -15.48 -7.82 -3.31
C ILE A 48 -15.51 -9.06 -2.38
N LYS A 49 -16.45 -9.09 -1.43
CA LYS A 49 -16.53 -10.14 -0.41
C LYS A 49 -17.42 -11.33 -0.82
N GLY A 50 -18.22 -11.21 -1.88
CA GLY A 50 -19.23 -12.21 -2.24
C GLY A 50 -20.32 -12.36 -1.16
N ASP A 51 -20.56 -11.30 -0.37
CA ASP A 51 -21.51 -11.29 0.74
C ASP A 51 -22.38 -10.04 0.63
N GLN A 52 -23.71 -10.20 0.66
CA GLN A 52 -24.67 -9.10 0.60
C GLN A 52 -24.64 -8.16 1.81
N LEU A 53 -24.07 -8.59 2.94
CA LEU A 53 -23.93 -7.78 4.16
C LEU A 53 -22.56 -7.98 4.82
N PRO A 54 -21.48 -7.56 4.14
CA PRO A 54 -20.13 -7.84 4.59
C PRO A 54 -19.82 -7.11 5.90
N LYS A 55 -19.07 -7.77 6.78
CA LYS A 55 -18.53 -7.16 8.00
C LYS A 55 -17.04 -6.89 7.82
N ILE A 56 -16.57 -5.78 8.39
CA ILE A 56 -15.15 -5.43 8.45
C ILE A 56 -14.77 -5.31 9.92
N ASN A 57 -14.13 -6.35 10.45
CA ASN A 57 -13.70 -6.40 11.84
C ASN A 57 -12.19 -6.11 11.91
N GLU A 58 -11.40 -6.88 11.19
CA GLU A 58 -9.95 -6.83 11.23
C GLU A 58 -9.39 -5.95 10.11
N LYS A 59 -8.83 -4.80 10.48
CA LYS A 59 -8.22 -3.84 9.55
C LYS A 59 -6.71 -3.89 9.70
N VAL A 60 -5.98 -3.89 8.59
CA VAL A 60 -4.51 -3.88 8.58
C VAL A 60 -4.00 -2.79 7.67
N ILE A 61 -2.99 -2.04 8.13
CA ILE A 61 -2.22 -1.12 7.30
C ILE A 61 -0.81 -1.70 7.16
N ILE A 62 -0.44 -2.08 5.95
CA ILE A 62 0.90 -2.58 5.63
C ILE A 62 1.75 -1.38 5.18
N THR A 63 2.74 -1.01 5.99
CA THR A 63 3.67 0.09 5.71
C THR A 63 4.99 -0.47 5.21
N MET A 64 5.28 -0.25 3.92
CA MET A 64 6.49 -0.76 3.26
C MET A 64 7.58 0.30 3.21
N ALA A 65 8.74 0.00 3.77
CA ALA A 65 9.87 0.91 3.85
C ALA A 65 11.01 0.51 2.89
N SER A 66 11.53 1.48 2.15
CA SER A 66 12.67 1.29 1.23
C SER A 66 13.39 2.61 0.95
N ASP A 67 14.68 2.57 0.61
CA ASP A 67 15.44 3.75 0.19
C ASP A 67 15.59 3.84 -1.34
N HIS A 68 15.77 5.07 -1.82
CA HIS A 68 15.86 5.34 -3.25
C HIS A 68 17.18 6.00 -3.65
N GLY A 69 17.91 5.40 -4.60
CA GLY A 69 19.19 5.95 -5.06
C GLY A 69 19.10 7.29 -5.78
N VAL A 70 17.90 7.68 -6.24
CA VAL A 70 17.67 9.03 -6.82
C VAL A 70 17.82 10.15 -5.79
N THR A 71 17.82 9.84 -4.49
CA THR A 71 18.09 10.82 -3.43
C THR A 71 19.47 11.46 -3.54
N ASP A 72 20.43 10.78 -4.18
CA ASP A 72 21.75 11.34 -4.49
C ASP A 72 21.68 12.61 -5.37
N GLU A 73 20.57 12.83 -6.09
CA GLU A 73 20.34 14.00 -6.94
C GLU A 73 19.71 15.18 -6.19
N GLY A 74 19.58 15.11 -4.86
CA GLY A 74 19.07 16.21 -4.03
C GLY A 74 17.57 16.46 -4.16
N VAL A 75 16.79 15.42 -4.50
CA VAL A 75 15.33 15.51 -4.72
C VAL A 75 14.49 15.55 -3.42
N SER A 76 15.14 15.58 -2.26
CA SER A 76 14.47 15.64 -0.95
C SER A 76 15.23 16.56 0.01
N ALA A 77 14.50 17.29 0.85
CA ALA A 77 15.08 18.10 1.91
C ALA A 77 15.63 17.27 3.09
N TYR A 78 15.29 15.98 3.15
CA TYR A 78 15.67 15.09 4.25
C TYR A 78 16.79 14.13 3.83
N PRO A 79 17.73 13.82 4.74
CA PRO A 79 18.79 12.86 4.48
C PRO A 79 18.24 11.41 4.49
N LYS A 80 18.85 10.51 3.71
CA LYS A 80 18.42 9.10 3.58
C LYS A 80 18.46 8.33 4.91
N GLU A 81 19.29 8.78 5.84
CA GLU A 81 19.43 8.22 7.19
C GLU A 81 18.16 8.36 8.04
N VAL A 82 17.15 9.11 7.57
CA VAL A 82 15.84 9.23 8.22
C VAL A 82 14.98 7.98 8.05
N THR A 83 15.14 7.20 6.97
CA THR A 83 14.29 6.03 6.70
C THR A 83 14.35 4.98 7.82
N PRO A 84 15.54 4.53 8.30
CA PRO A 84 15.62 3.61 9.45
C PRO A 84 15.00 4.17 10.73
N GLN A 85 15.15 5.48 10.98
CA GLN A 85 14.59 6.14 12.17
C GLN A 85 13.06 6.13 12.14
N MET A 86 12.46 6.35 10.96
CA MET A 86 11.02 6.27 10.79
C MET A 86 10.50 4.85 10.93
N VAL A 87 11.24 3.83 10.46
CA VAL A 87 10.89 2.43 10.72
C VAL A 87 10.84 2.15 12.22
N LEU A 88 11.85 2.57 12.98
CA LEU A 88 11.84 2.45 14.44
C LEU A 88 10.67 3.22 15.07
N ASN A 89 10.32 4.39 14.54
CA ASN A 89 9.17 5.16 15.02
C ASN A 89 7.83 4.44 14.77
N PHE A 90 7.67 3.78 13.62
CA PHE A 90 6.49 2.94 13.34
C PHE A 90 6.39 1.77 14.31
N LEU A 91 7.51 1.07 14.56
CA LEU A 91 7.59 -0.06 15.49
C LEU A 91 7.28 0.37 16.94
N ASN A 92 7.74 1.55 17.35
CA ASN A 92 7.45 2.13 18.66
C ASN A 92 6.05 2.76 18.77
N GLY A 93 5.26 2.76 17.69
CA GLY A 93 3.88 3.27 17.71
C GLY A 93 3.75 4.79 17.71
N GLY A 94 4.82 5.53 17.41
CA GLY A 94 4.91 6.98 17.54
C GLY A 94 4.64 7.80 16.27
N ALA A 95 4.49 7.16 15.12
CA ALA A 95 4.25 7.89 13.87
C ALA A 95 2.75 8.22 13.66
N GLY A 96 2.47 9.15 12.74
CA GLY A 96 1.10 9.57 12.43
C GLY A 96 0.19 8.42 12.02
N ILE A 97 0.70 7.47 11.22
CA ILE A 97 -0.06 6.28 10.82
C ILE A 97 -0.45 5.42 12.02
N ASN A 98 0.39 5.31 13.05
CA ASN A 98 0.06 4.55 14.25
C ASN A 98 -1.10 5.19 15.02
N VAL A 99 -1.12 6.53 15.11
CA VAL A 99 -2.21 7.27 15.77
C VAL A 99 -3.52 7.06 15.03
N ILE A 100 -3.52 7.24 13.70
CA ILE A 100 -4.71 7.10 12.86
C ILE A 100 -5.19 5.64 12.87
N ALA A 101 -4.28 4.67 12.75
CA ALA A 101 -4.60 3.24 12.79
C ALA A 101 -5.29 2.86 14.09
N ARG A 102 -4.78 3.31 15.25
CA ARG A 102 -5.45 3.09 16.54
C ARG A 102 -6.85 3.70 16.58
N HIS A 103 -7.03 4.90 16.03
CA HIS A 103 -8.34 5.56 16.00
C HIS A 103 -9.39 4.76 15.21
N VAL A 104 -8.99 4.17 14.08
CA VAL A 104 -9.89 3.36 13.24
C VAL A 104 -9.92 1.87 13.60
N GLY A 105 -9.17 1.47 14.63
CA GLY A 105 -9.04 0.06 15.06
C GLY A 105 -8.32 -0.83 14.05
N ALA A 106 -7.29 -0.30 13.38
CA ALA A 106 -6.42 -1.05 12.46
C ALA A 106 -5.06 -1.39 13.10
N ARG A 107 -4.53 -2.57 12.77
CA ARG A 107 -3.15 -2.94 13.07
C ARG A 107 -2.21 -2.30 12.05
N VAL A 108 -1.00 -1.95 12.47
CA VAL A 108 0.07 -1.52 11.56
C VAL A 108 1.08 -2.65 11.45
N VAL A 109 1.36 -3.09 10.23
CA VAL A 109 2.40 -4.06 9.89
C VAL A 109 3.53 -3.31 9.20
N VAL A 110 4.73 -3.38 9.76
CA VAL A 110 5.90 -2.68 9.23
C VAL A 110 6.77 -3.67 8.46
N VAL A 111 7.10 -3.33 7.22
CA VAL A 111 7.88 -4.17 6.32
C VAL A 111 9.10 -3.42 5.84
N ASP A 112 10.28 -3.99 6.04
CA ASP A 112 11.51 -3.53 5.40
C ASP A 112 11.66 -4.24 4.05
N MET A 113 11.38 -3.50 2.97
CA MET A 113 11.50 -3.96 1.58
C MET A 113 12.85 -3.58 0.96
N GLY A 114 13.57 -2.62 1.53
CA GLY A 114 14.78 -2.11 0.90
C GLY A 114 15.48 -0.96 1.62
N VAL A 115 15.38 -0.87 2.95
CA VAL A 115 16.05 0.21 3.69
C VAL A 115 17.58 0.03 3.59
N ALA A 116 18.32 1.09 3.27
CA ALA A 116 19.77 1.00 3.05
C ALA A 116 20.56 0.90 4.37
N GLY A 117 20.00 1.41 5.46
CA GLY A 117 20.57 1.32 6.80
C GLY A 117 20.21 0.03 7.55
N ASP A 118 21.02 -0.29 8.55
CA ASP A 118 20.74 -1.41 9.46
C ASP A 118 19.57 -1.06 10.38
N ILE A 119 18.62 -2.00 10.47
CA ILE A 119 17.50 -1.92 11.41
C ILE A 119 17.71 -3.03 12.45
N PRO A 120 17.78 -2.70 13.76
CA PRO A 120 17.89 -3.70 14.80
C PRO A 120 16.82 -4.78 14.67
N THR A 121 17.19 -6.04 14.91
CA THR A 121 16.25 -7.16 14.91
C THR A 121 15.09 -6.86 15.85
N ASN A 122 13.87 -6.92 15.31
CA ASN A 122 12.65 -6.66 16.06
C ASN A 122 11.59 -7.70 15.64
N PRO A 123 10.89 -8.36 16.58
CA PRO A 123 9.87 -9.36 16.26
C PRO A 123 8.67 -8.79 15.47
N ASP A 124 8.41 -7.48 15.60
CA ASP A 124 7.30 -6.78 14.94
C ASP A 124 7.69 -6.20 13.57
N LEU A 125 8.94 -6.39 13.13
CA LEU A 125 9.42 -6.01 11.81
C LEU A 125 9.46 -7.22 10.86
N ILE A 126 8.73 -7.13 9.75
CA ILE A 126 8.86 -8.09 8.67
C ILE A 126 10.06 -7.67 7.80
N SER A 127 11.17 -8.40 7.91
CA SER A 127 12.36 -8.16 7.09
C SER A 127 12.29 -8.96 5.78
N LYS A 128 12.08 -8.26 4.67
CA LYS A 128 12.01 -8.81 3.30
C LYS A 128 12.81 -7.94 2.32
N LYS A 129 13.97 -7.46 2.78
CA LYS A 129 14.84 -6.56 2.04
C LYS A 129 15.28 -7.18 0.72
N ILE A 130 14.96 -6.52 -0.39
CA ILE A 130 15.35 -6.93 -1.75
C ILE A 130 16.79 -6.50 -2.03
N ALA A 131 17.10 -5.24 -1.75
CA ALA A 131 18.42 -4.63 -1.86
C ALA A 131 18.55 -3.49 -0.83
N PRO A 132 19.75 -3.04 -0.43
CA PRO A 132 19.94 -1.88 0.44
C PRO A 132 19.70 -0.59 -0.34
N GLY A 133 18.42 -0.29 -0.59
CA GLY A 133 17.96 0.79 -1.46
C GLY A 133 18.01 0.42 -2.94
N THR A 134 17.26 1.15 -3.75
CA THR A 134 17.32 1.06 -5.21
C THR A 134 18.54 1.79 -5.77
N LYS A 135 19.00 1.40 -6.97
CA LYS A 135 19.99 2.16 -7.73
C LYS A 135 19.41 3.51 -8.16
N ASN A 136 20.29 4.46 -8.46
CA ASN A 136 19.87 5.77 -8.94
C ASN A 136 19.31 5.70 -10.36
N MET A 137 17.99 5.92 -10.48
CA MET A 137 17.26 5.77 -11.74
C MET A 137 17.66 6.77 -12.83
N THR A 138 18.38 7.85 -12.49
CA THR A 138 18.91 8.82 -13.46
C THR A 138 20.16 8.32 -14.18
N LYS A 139 20.83 7.31 -13.60
CA LYS A 139 22.09 6.74 -14.11
C LYS A 139 21.89 5.37 -14.77
N GLY A 140 20.69 4.81 -14.70
CA GLY A 140 20.36 3.48 -15.18
C GLY A 140 19.11 2.92 -14.49
N PRO A 141 18.80 1.63 -14.66
CA PRO A 141 17.63 1.03 -14.02
C PRO A 141 17.78 1.00 -12.48
N ALA A 142 16.69 1.30 -11.78
CA ALA A 142 16.62 1.30 -10.30
C ALA A 142 16.85 -0.09 -9.68
N MET A 143 16.47 -1.14 -10.41
CA MET A 143 16.57 -2.55 -10.02
C MET A 143 16.57 -3.42 -11.27
N THR A 144 16.95 -4.70 -11.14
CA THR A 144 16.77 -5.67 -12.22
C THR A 144 15.30 -6.07 -12.36
N LYS A 145 14.96 -6.75 -13.45
CA LYS A 145 13.59 -7.26 -13.64
C LYS A 145 13.24 -8.29 -12.57
N GLU A 146 14.19 -9.15 -12.21
CA GLU A 146 14.04 -10.19 -11.20
C GLU A 146 13.80 -9.59 -9.81
N GLU A 147 14.52 -8.52 -9.46
CA GLU A 147 14.30 -7.76 -8.21
C GLU A 147 12.90 -7.12 -8.17
N ALA A 148 12.42 -6.61 -9.32
CA ALA A 148 11.06 -6.06 -9.43
C ALA A 148 9.98 -7.14 -9.25
N GLU A 149 10.13 -8.28 -9.93
CA GLU A 149 9.22 -9.42 -9.80
C GLU A 149 9.23 -9.97 -8.36
N GLN A 150 10.40 -10.07 -7.73
CA GLN A 150 10.54 -10.48 -6.33
C GLN A 150 9.84 -9.50 -5.38
N SER A 151 9.94 -8.19 -5.64
CA SER A 151 9.26 -7.16 -4.84
C SER A 151 7.73 -7.32 -4.88
N ILE A 152 7.17 -7.57 -6.07
CA ILE A 152 5.72 -7.81 -6.25
C ILE A 152 5.29 -9.09 -5.52
N MET A 153 6.02 -10.19 -5.73
CA MET A 153 5.72 -11.46 -5.09
C MET A 153 5.79 -11.37 -3.56
N THR A 154 6.76 -10.64 -3.03
CA THR A 154 6.89 -10.39 -1.59
C THR A 154 5.68 -9.63 -1.05
N GLY A 155 5.22 -8.58 -1.74
CA GLY A 155 4.00 -7.86 -1.35
C GLY A 155 2.77 -8.77 -1.34
N PHE A 156 2.64 -9.64 -2.34
CA PHE A 156 1.57 -10.64 -2.40
C PHE A 156 1.63 -11.63 -1.23
N GLU A 157 2.80 -12.17 -0.91
CA GLU A 157 3.00 -13.09 0.22
C GLU A 157 2.62 -12.44 1.56
N ILE A 158 2.99 -11.18 1.76
CA ILE A 158 2.67 -10.44 3.00
C ILE A 158 1.16 -10.21 3.09
N ALA A 159 0.51 -9.76 2.01
CA ALA A 159 -0.94 -9.57 1.98
C ALA A 159 -1.68 -10.88 2.26
N GLN A 160 -1.27 -11.98 1.63
CA GLN A 160 -1.83 -13.31 1.87
C GLN A 160 -1.63 -13.77 3.32
N SER A 161 -0.47 -13.52 3.91
CA SER A 161 -0.22 -13.85 5.33
C SER A 161 -1.17 -13.08 6.25
N GLU A 162 -1.42 -11.80 6.00
CA GLU A 162 -2.36 -11.01 6.81
C GLU A 162 -3.82 -11.41 6.59
N ILE A 163 -4.21 -11.78 5.37
CA ILE A 163 -5.53 -12.36 5.08
C ILE A 163 -5.73 -13.67 5.85
N GLN A 164 -4.72 -14.56 5.89
CA GLN A 164 -4.76 -15.80 6.65
C GLN A 164 -4.86 -15.57 8.17
N LYS A 165 -4.33 -14.44 8.67
CA LYS A 165 -4.50 -13.98 10.06
C LYS A 165 -5.85 -13.31 10.31
N GLY A 166 -6.73 -13.23 9.30
CA GLY A 166 -8.09 -12.73 9.41
C GLY A 166 -8.31 -11.31 8.92
N ALA A 167 -7.36 -10.67 8.23
CA ALA A 167 -7.56 -9.32 7.72
C ALA A 167 -8.77 -9.24 6.76
N ASP A 168 -9.75 -8.42 7.10
CA ASP A 168 -10.93 -8.15 6.27
C ASP A 168 -10.65 -7.10 5.22
N ILE A 169 -9.79 -6.13 5.54
CA ILE A 169 -9.37 -5.05 4.65
C ILE A 169 -7.91 -4.70 4.92
N ILE A 170 -7.20 -4.44 3.83
CA ILE A 170 -5.80 -4.05 3.83
C ILE A 170 -5.70 -2.65 3.24
N GLY A 171 -5.10 -1.73 4.00
CA GLY A 171 -4.56 -0.48 3.49
C GLY A 171 -3.06 -0.63 3.24
N THR A 172 -2.55 0.07 2.25
CA THR A 172 -1.11 0.18 1.99
C THR A 172 -0.61 1.55 2.36
N GLY A 173 0.60 1.61 2.87
CA GLY A 173 1.37 2.82 3.09
C GLY A 173 2.82 2.57 2.74
N ASP A 174 3.55 3.64 2.45
CA ASP A 174 4.96 3.57 2.12
C ASP A 174 5.79 4.54 2.97
N MET A 175 7.08 4.26 3.06
CA MET A 175 8.07 5.13 3.66
C MET A 175 9.38 5.00 2.89
N GLY A 176 9.80 6.07 2.24
CA GLY A 176 11.11 6.13 1.61
C GLY A 176 11.48 7.56 1.29
N ILE A 177 12.65 8.00 1.72
CA ILE A 177 13.11 9.34 1.35
C ILE A 177 13.25 9.43 -0.17
N GLY A 178 12.67 10.48 -0.76
CA GLY A 178 12.67 10.71 -2.22
C GLY A 178 11.73 9.81 -3.04
N ASN A 179 10.90 8.95 -2.43
CA ASN A 179 9.97 8.03 -3.11
C ASN A 179 8.93 8.71 -4.03
N THR A 180 8.65 10.00 -3.84
CA THR A 180 7.76 10.78 -4.70
C THR A 180 8.35 10.97 -6.11
N THR A 181 9.67 11.03 -6.24
CA THR A 181 10.34 11.16 -7.55
C THR A 181 10.10 9.95 -8.46
N PRO A 182 10.40 8.70 -8.06
CA PRO A 182 10.06 7.53 -8.87
C PRO A 182 8.54 7.37 -9.03
N SER A 183 7.72 7.77 -8.05
CA SER A 183 6.26 7.76 -8.18
C SER A 183 5.78 8.66 -9.33
N SER A 184 6.26 9.91 -9.41
CA SER A 184 5.95 10.82 -10.51
C SER A 184 6.47 10.31 -11.86
N ALA A 185 7.66 9.69 -11.89
CA ALA A 185 8.21 9.12 -13.12
C ALA A 185 7.38 7.92 -13.62
N ILE A 186 6.95 7.03 -12.73
CA ILE A 186 6.06 5.90 -13.06
C ILE A 186 4.72 6.44 -13.57
N ALA A 187 4.13 7.42 -12.89
CA ALA A 187 2.88 8.04 -13.29
C ALA A 187 2.98 8.67 -14.70
N ALA A 188 4.08 9.38 -15.00
CA ALA A 188 4.31 9.99 -16.31
C ALA A 188 4.34 8.93 -17.42
N VAL A 189 5.07 7.83 -17.21
CA VAL A 189 5.18 6.74 -18.20
C VAL A 189 3.85 6.01 -18.40
N VAL A 190 3.11 5.71 -17.33
CA VAL A 190 1.85 4.95 -17.41
C VAL A 190 0.72 5.79 -18.01
N THR A 191 0.65 7.07 -17.68
CA THR A 191 -0.47 7.94 -18.09
C THR A 191 -0.19 8.75 -19.35
N GLY A 192 1.09 8.94 -19.71
CA GLY A 192 1.51 9.86 -20.77
C GLY A 192 1.38 11.35 -20.40
N ALA A 193 1.08 11.67 -19.14
CA ALA A 193 0.99 13.05 -18.68
C ALA A 193 2.37 13.73 -18.60
N GLU A 194 2.38 15.05 -18.82
CA GLU A 194 3.58 15.86 -18.74
C GLU A 194 4.13 15.91 -17.31
N ILE A 195 5.46 15.79 -17.16
CA ILE A 195 6.11 15.70 -15.84
C ILE A 195 5.80 16.92 -14.96
N ARG A 196 5.64 18.09 -15.58
CA ARG A 196 5.31 19.35 -14.90
C ARG A 196 4.00 19.27 -14.11
N ASP A 197 3.04 18.47 -14.57
CA ASP A 197 1.73 18.31 -13.93
C ASP A 197 1.73 17.23 -12.84
N LEU A 198 2.77 16.39 -12.81
CA LEU A 198 2.90 15.25 -11.90
C LEU A 198 3.91 15.48 -10.78
N THR A 199 4.78 16.47 -10.93
CA THR A 199 5.76 16.84 -9.89
C THR A 199 5.21 17.91 -8.97
N GLY A 200 5.49 17.77 -7.68
CA GLY A 200 5.24 18.78 -6.67
C GLY A 200 6.46 18.95 -5.78
N ARG A 201 6.33 19.74 -4.71
CA ARG A 201 7.44 19.98 -3.76
C ARG A 201 7.81 18.74 -2.93
N GLY A 202 6.94 17.73 -2.87
CA GLY A 202 7.17 16.57 -2.00
C GLY A 202 7.34 17.00 -0.54
N THR A 203 8.36 16.45 0.13
CA THR A 203 8.71 16.83 1.51
C THR A 203 9.78 17.92 1.51
N GLY A 204 9.34 19.17 1.31
CA GLY A 204 10.17 20.38 1.35
C GLY A 204 10.51 20.93 -0.03
#